data_AF-A0A1E7FTJ2-F1
#
_entry.id   AF-A0A1E7FTJ2-F1
#
_cell.length_a   1.000
_cell.length_b   1.000
_cell.length_c   1.000
_cell.angle_alpha   90.00
_cell.angle_beta   90.00
_cell.angle_gamma   90.00
#
_symmetry.space_group_name_H-M   'P 1'
#
loop_
_entity.id
_entity.type
_entity.pdbx_description
1 polymer ?
#
loop_
_entity_poly.entity_id
_entity_poly.type
_entity_poly.pdbx_seq_one_letter_code
_entity_poly.pdbx_strand_id
1 'polypeptide(L)'
;MRNLIDEELESELDGDNNDTDTDTATATIDDTTNGLIANNGTAIMVISVILSTIALIFCIIAIIFVCRYKQNPIIKMAQPGFLSLILAGATNIAVSPFFIIIPSTSKRWRNQEFLNVMCIMFISWFIASGFILVYMGLFGKLWRIKKVTRIRRGQPPVKEWHTRWPNTAMRILAFTITIVWTVLDPPFWKTYEETNDNGNAIEIVGYCYYQPEYLVPLGCIIAISAILGVWMGWQVRNLPEELSDGPRIFQIYCCHIVFTIVFGSVYLIGRLVGTPSAIVFGVTLYCVSISVSTVALLLAPKMYYIWYEHNHNGELPDGVTMIGRGQTHIGGLSPPQQQPITTATATAASNDDTS
;
A
#
# COMPACT_ATOMS: atom_id res chain seq x y z
N MET A 1 11.25 38.47 -34.56
CA MET A 1 9.78 38.28 -34.47
C MET A 1 9.31 38.39 -33.02
N ARG A 2 9.82 39.40 -32.30
CA ARG A 2 9.45 39.81 -30.92
C ARG A 2 9.69 41.33 -30.73
N ASN A 3 9.91 42.05 -31.83
CA ASN A 3 10.26 43.48 -31.85
C ASN A 3 9.37 44.23 -32.86
N LEU A 4 8.16 43.74 -33.11
CA LEU A 4 7.18 44.34 -34.03
C LEU A 4 5.77 44.34 -33.42
N ILE A 5 5.65 44.15 -32.11
CA ILE A 5 4.38 44.17 -31.37
C ILE A 5 4.36 45.34 -30.36
N ASP A 6 5.52 45.92 -30.04
CA ASP A 6 5.63 46.95 -29.01
C ASP A 6 5.37 48.38 -29.54
N GLU A 7 5.08 48.57 -30.82
CA GLU A 7 4.96 49.91 -31.45
C GLU A 7 3.53 50.28 -31.87
N GLU A 8 2.53 49.42 -31.63
CA GLU A 8 1.13 49.64 -32.05
C GLU A 8 0.14 49.67 -30.87
N LEU A 9 0.65 49.77 -29.63
CA LEU A 9 -0.17 49.85 -28.42
C LEU A 9 0.11 51.10 -27.55
N GLU A 10 0.71 52.15 -28.14
CA GLU A 10 0.97 53.43 -27.44
C GLU A 10 0.15 54.62 -27.97
N SER A 11 -0.81 54.42 -28.89
CA SER A 11 -1.57 55.54 -29.48
C SER A 11 -3.06 55.61 -29.11
N GLU A 12 -3.54 54.89 -28.09
CA GLU A 12 -4.99 54.86 -27.78
C GLU A 12 -5.34 54.91 -26.28
N LEU A 13 -4.51 55.56 -25.46
CA LEU A 13 -4.85 55.86 -24.05
C LEU A 13 -4.38 57.28 -23.67
N ASP A 14 -4.84 58.27 -24.43
CA ASP A 14 -4.87 59.67 -23.99
C ASP A 14 -6.35 60.08 -23.94
N GLY A 15 -6.99 59.74 -22.82
CA GLY A 15 -8.44 59.83 -22.72
C GLY A 15 -8.98 59.40 -21.36
N ASP A 16 -9.10 60.40 -20.49
CA ASP A 16 -10.06 60.53 -19.39
C ASP A 16 -9.61 60.13 -17.98
N ASN A 17 -9.54 61.17 -17.14
CA ASN A 17 -9.39 61.10 -15.70
C ASN A 17 -10.66 60.52 -15.09
N ASN A 18 -10.55 59.38 -14.39
CA ASN A 18 -11.42 59.04 -13.25
C ASN A 18 -10.77 57.92 -12.41
N ASP A 19 -9.64 58.26 -11.77
CA ASP A 19 -9.06 57.46 -10.69
C ASP A 19 -9.91 57.61 -9.43
N THR A 20 -10.80 56.65 -9.16
CA THR A 20 -11.21 56.27 -7.78
C THR A 20 -12.05 54.99 -7.68
N ASP A 21 -12.61 54.45 -8.77
CA ASP A 21 -13.48 53.25 -8.70
C ASP A 21 -12.83 51.93 -9.17
N THR A 22 -11.74 51.99 -9.94
CA THR A 22 -11.07 50.80 -10.51
C THR A 22 -10.18 50.05 -9.50
N ASP A 23 -9.59 50.76 -8.55
CA ASP A 23 -8.79 50.16 -7.47
C ASP A 23 -9.67 49.37 -6.48
N THR A 24 -10.89 49.84 -6.24
CA THR A 24 -11.82 49.19 -5.29
C THR A 24 -12.42 47.90 -5.87
N ALA A 25 -12.69 47.86 -7.18
CA ALA A 25 -13.18 46.68 -7.87
C ALA A 25 -12.08 45.61 -8.05
N THR A 26 -10.85 46.01 -8.33
CA THR A 26 -9.70 45.09 -8.46
C THR A 26 -9.30 44.52 -7.10
N ALA A 27 -9.28 45.35 -6.05
CA ALA A 27 -9.02 44.89 -4.68
C ALA A 27 -10.10 43.94 -4.14
N THR A 28 -11.37 44.12 -4.49
CA THR A 28 -12.45 43.22 -4.06
C THR A 28 -12.48 41.89 -4.83
N ILE A 29 -12.08 41.87 -6.11
CA ILE A 29 -11.92 40.63 -6.88
C ILE A 29 -10.72 39.85 -6.36
N ASP A 30 -9.60 40.51 -6.04
CA ASP A 30 -8.42 39.86 -5.46
C ASP A 30 -8.71 39.29 -4.07
N ASP A 31 -9.39 40.03 -3.18
CA ASP A 31 -9.75 39.51 -1.85
C ASP A 31 -10.72 38.32 -1.91
N THR A 32 -11.69 38.36 -2.84
CA THR A 32 -12.65 37.25 -3.01
C THR A 32 -11.97 36.02 -3.61
N THR A 33 -11.08 36.21 -4.59
CA THR A 33 -10.33 35.14 -5.26
C THR A 33 -9.29 34.53 -4.33
N ASN A 34 -8.58 35.35 -3.55
CA ASN A 34 -7.65 34.92 -2.52
C ASN A 34 -8.37 34.19 -1.36
N GLY A 35 -9.56 34.65 -0.97
CA GLY A 35 -10.42 33.94 -0.02
C GLY A 35 -10.89 32.57 -0.52
N LEU A 36 -11.23 32.45 -1.80
CA LEU A 36 -11.59 31.18 -2.45
C LEU A 36 -10.39 30.22 -2.54
N ILE A 37 -9.21 30.69 -2.92
CA ILE A 37 -7.98 29.88 -3.03
C ILE A 37 -7.53 29.40 -1.65
N ALA A 38 -7.54 30.26 -0.64
CA ALA A 38 -7.21 29.90 0.74
C ALA A 38 -8.18 28.86 1.32
N ASN A 39 -9.48 28.99 1.01
CA ASN A 39 -10.50 28.01 1.40
C ASN A 39 -10.30 26.66 0.67
N ASN A 40 -9.97 26.69 -0.62
CA ASN A 40 -9.74 25.48 -1.41
C ASN A 40 -8.47 24.72 -0.94
N GLY A 41 -7.39 25.42 -0.60
CA GLY A 41 -6.16 24.80 -0.10
C GLY A 41 -6.37 24.08 1.24
N THR A 42 -7.12 24.69 2.16
CA THR A 42 -7.45 24.08 3.46
C THR A 42 -8.38 22.88 3.32
N ALA A 43 -9.38 22.94 2.43
CA ALA A 43 -10.27 21.81 2.14
C ALA A 43 -9.51 20.58 1.62
N ILE A 44 -8.57 20.76 0.68
CA ILE A 44 -7.73 19.68 0.14
C ILE A 44 -6.88 19.03 1.24
N MET A 45 -6.34 19.83 2.17
CA MET A 45 -5.58 19.29 3.31
C MET A 45 -6.47 18.47 4.25
N VAL A 46 -7.69 18.94 4.56
CA VAL A 46 -8.64 18.20 5.40
C VAL A 46 -9.01 16.86 4.77
N ILE A 47 -9.32 16.84 3.46
CA ILE A 47 -9.61 15.61 2.72
C ILE A 47 -8.42 14.64 2.80
N SER A 48 -7.20 15.15 2.65
CA SER A 48 -5.97 14.34 2.72
C SER A 48 -5.78 13.68 4.10
N VAL A 49 -6.08 14.39 5.18
CA VAL A 49 -6.05 13.83 6.56
C VAL A 49 -7.08 12.73 6.72
N ILE A 50 -8.32 12.94 6.27
CA ILE A 50 -9.40 11.97 6.39
C ILE A 50 -9.05 10.69 5.64
N LEU A 51 -8.60 10.80 4.38
CA LEU A 51 -8.20 9.65 3.57
C LEU A 51 -7.05 8.87 4.20
N SER A 52 -6.02 9.57 4.69
CA SER A 52 -4.87 8.94 5.38
C SER A 52 -5.30 8.22 6.65
N THR A 53 -6.22 8.80 7.42
CA THR A 53 -6.74 8.23 8.67
C THR A 53 -7.52 6.95 8.40
N ILE A 54 -8.41 6.95 7.41
CA ILE A 54 -9.18 5.76 7.02
C ILE A 54 -8.23 4.64 6.54
N ALA A 55 -7.24 4.97 5.71
CA ALA A 55 -6.25 4.02 5.24
C ALA A 55 -5.42 3.40 6.37
N LEU A 56 -5.02 4.21 7.34
CA LEU A 56 -4.27 3.76 8.51
C LEU A 56 -5.10 2.79 9.37
N ILE A 57 -6.35 3.16 9.68
CA ILE A 57 -7.27 2.29 10.43
C ILE A 57 -7.46 0.96 9.72
N PHE A 58 -7.67 0.98 8.39
CA PHE A 58 -7.79 -0.24 7.58
C PHE A 58 -6.55 -1.14 7.67
N CYS A 59 -5.34 -0.56 7.58
CA CYS A 59 -4.10 -1.32 7.70
C CYS A 59 -3.90 -1.91 9.12
N ILE A 60 -4.27 -1.17 10.17
CA ILE A 60 -4.19 -1.64 11.56
C ILE A 60 -5.16 -2.81 11.79
N ILE A 61 -6.41 -2.69 11.34
CA ILE A 61 -7.41 -3.77 11.44
C ILE A 61 -6.90 -5.03 10.72
N ALA A 62 -6.31 -4.87 9.53
CA ALA A 62 -5.70 -5.95 8.76
C ALA A 62 -4.56 -6.66 9.52
N ILE A 63 -3.66 -5.92 10.18
CA ILE A 63 -2.59 -6.49 11.01
C ILE A 63 -3.18 -7.26 12.19
N ILE A 64 -4.14 -6.66 12.91
CA ILE A 64 -4.80 -7.30 14.06
C ILE A 64 -5.47 -8.60 13.61
N PHE A 65 -6.18 -8.59 12.48
CA PHE A 65 -6.80 -9.77 11.90
C PHE A 65 -5.77 -10.88 11.64
N VAL A 66 -4.67 -10.58 10.96
CA VAL A 66 -3.64 -11.59 10.67
C VAL A 66 -2.98 -12.13 11.93
N CYS A 67 -2.71 -11.28 12.92
CA CYS A 67 -2.17 -11.70 14.21
C CYS A 67 -3.15 -12.62 14.96
N ARG A 68 -4.44 -12.27 14.98
CA ARG A 68 -5.48 -13.02 15.70
C ARG A 68 -5.79 -14.38 15.07
N TYR A 69 -5.75 -14.47 13.75
CA TYR A 69 -6.10 -15.66 12.98
C TYR A 69 -4.88 -16.44 12.46
N LYS A 70 -3.65 -16.13 12.93
CA LYS A 70 -2.39 -16.74 12.48
C LYS A 70 -2.34 -18.27 12.57
N GLN A 71 -3.13 -18.86 13.48
CA GLN A 71 -3.21 -20.32 13.67
C GLN A 71 -4.16 -21.00 12.69
N ASN A 72 -5.07 -20.27 12.05
CA ASN A 72 -6.02 -20.85 11.10
C ASN A 72 -5.29 -21.38 9.86
N PRO A 73 -5.71 -22.54 9.33
CA PRO A 73 -5.00 -23.19 8.23
C PRO A 73 -4.90 -22.28 6.99
N ILE A 74 -5.95 -21.48 6.73
CA ILE A 74 -5.99 -20.51 5.60
C ILE A 74 -4.84 -19.51 5.69
N ILE A 75 -4.62 -18.88 6.86
CA ILE A 75 -3.55 -17.90 7.04
C ILE A 75 -2.18 -18.59 7.14
N LYS A 76 -2.13 -19.78 7.74
CA LYS A 76 -0.90 -20.55 7.88
C LYS A 76 -0.31 -20.95 6.53
N MET A 77 -1.15 -21.35 5.58
CA MET A 77 -0.74 -21.65 4.19
C MET A 77 -0.18 -20.42 3.46
N ALA A 78 -0.73 -19.24 3.75
CA ALA A 78 -0.32 -17.96 3.15
C ALA A 78 1.05 -17.43 3.61
N GLN A 79 1.73 -18.18 4.50
CA GLN A 79 3.02 -17.86 5.09
C GLN A 79 2.98 -16.56 5.91
N PRO A 80 2.59 -16.63 7.20
CA PRO A 80 2.29 -15.44 8.00
C PRO A 80 3.49 -14.50 8.19
N GLY A 81 4.73 -15.01 8.09
CA GLY A 81 5.93 -14.17 8.19
C GLY A 81 6.09 -13.17 7.02
N PHE A 82 5.86 -13.61 5.78
CA PHE A 82 5.91 -12.70 4.62
C PHE A 82 4.70 -11.77 4.60
N LEU A 83 3.52 -12.29 4.96
CA LEU A 83 2.30 -11.51 5.01
C LEU A 83 2.39 -10.36 6.04
N SER A 84 2.84 -10.67 7.26
CA SER A 84 3.02 -9.66 8.31
C SER A 84 4.05 -8.59 7.93
N LEU A 85 5.12 -8.97 7.23
CA LEU A 85 6.11 -8.03 6.73
C LEU A 85 5.52 -7.04 5.71
N ILE A 86 4.76 -7.55 4.73
CA ILE A 86 4.13 -6.72 3.70
C ILE A 86 3.12 -5.76 4.35
N LEU A 87 2.34 -6.24 5.31
CA LEU A 87 1.38 -5.42 6.05
C LEU A 87 2.07 -4.33 6.88
N ALA A 88 3.18 -4.65 7.56
CA ALA A 88 3.97 -3.64 8.27
C ALA A 88 4.51 -2.57 7.32
N GLY A 89 4.96 -2.97 6.12
CA GLY A 89 5.37 -2.04 5.07
C GLY A 89 4.22 -1.15 4.59
N ALA A 90 3.05 -1.72 4.32
CA ALA A 90 1.86 -0.97 3.92
C ALA A 90 1.41 0.02 5.01
N THR A 91 1.48 -0.36 6.30
CA THR A 91 1.22 0.56 7.41
C THR A 91 2.24 1.71 7.44
N ASN A 92 3.53 1.45 7.24
CA ASN A 92 4.53 2.52 7.17
C ASN A 92 4.24 3.52 6.05
N ILE A 93 3.85 3.03 4.87
CA ILE A 93 3.45 3.89 3.75
C ILE A 93 2.18 4.70 4.11
N ALA A 94 1.18 4.07 4.74
CA ALA A 94 -0.07 4.74 5.13
C ALA A 94 0.13 5.81 6.23
N VAL A 95 1.11 5.65 7.11
CA VAL A 95 1.46 6.66 8.14
C VAL A 95 2.23 7.83 7.53
N SER A 96 2.98 7.62 6.45
CA SER A 96 3.88 8.63 5.89
C SER A 96 3.24 10.00 5.58
N PRO A 97 2.01 10.12 5.03
CA PRO A 97 1.45 11.43 4.69
C PRO A 97 1.24 12.34 5.92
N PHE A 98 1.08 11.79 7.13
CA PHE A 98 0.97 12.61 8.33
C PHE A 98 2.21 13.48 8.57
N PHE A 99 3.40 12.97 8.22
CA PHE A 99 4.65 13.69 8.40
C PHE A 99 4.83 14.89 7.46
N ILE A 100 4.08 14.96 6.35
CA ILE A 100 4.04 16.14 5.48
C ILE A 100 2.84 17.05 5.77
N ILE A 101 1.67 16.48 6.12
CA ILE A 101 0.44 17.25 6.37
C ILE A 101 0.51 18.04 7.68
N ILE A 102 1.09 17.47 8.75
CA ILE A 102 1.15 18.14 10.06
C ILE A 102 1.99 19.43 9.98
N PRO A 103 3.22 19.42 9.44
CA PRO A 103 3.99 20.65 9.28
C PRO A 103 3.33 21.65 8.31
N SER A 104 2.65 21.19 7.26
CA SER A 104 2.03 22.08 6.26
C SER A 104 0.80 22.81 6.78
N THR A 105 0.06 22.23 7.74
CA THR A 105 -1.18 22.81 8.27
C THR A 105 -0.95 23.77 9.44
N SER A 106 0.20 23.70 10.10
CA SER A 106 0.33 24.21 11.46
C SER A 106 1.36 25.34 11.57
N LYS A 107 0.88 26.59 11.47
CA LYS A 107 1.69 27.82 11.64
C LYS A 107 2.41 27.92 12.99
N ARG A 108 1.98 27.11 13.98
CA ARG A 108 2.54 27.02 15.34
C ARG A 108 3.89 26.32 15.41
N TRP A 109 4.23 25.46 14.45
CA TRP A 109 5.42 24.60 14.51
C TRP A 109 6.49 25.05 13.52
N ARG A 110 6.79 26.34 13.47
CA ARG A 110 7.80 26.94 12.58
C ARG A 110 9.26 26.72 13.00
N ASN A 111 9.53 25.84 13.98
CA ASN A 111 10.92 25.54 14.33
C ASN A 111 11.57 24.72 13.20
N GLN A 112 12.50 25.32 12.46
CA GLN A 112 13.18 24.70 11.32
C GLN A 112 13.74 23.31 11.63
N GLU A 113 14.27 23.08 12.84
CA GLU A 113 14.77 21.77 13.26
C GLU A 113 13.67 20.70 13.27
N PHE A 114 12.48 21.05 13.75
CA PHE A 114 11.34 20.15 13.79
C PHE A 114 10.85 19.81 12.38
N LEU A 115 10.78 20.79 11.47
CA LEU A 115 10.38 20.53 10.08
C LEU A 115 11.39 19.64 9.36
N ASN A 116 12.69 19.84 9.60
CA ASN A 116 13.74 18.97 9.05
C ASN A 116 13.58 17.53 9.55
N VAL A 117 13.37 17.32 10.85
CA VAL A 117 13.15 15.98 11.42
C VAL A 117 11.92 15.30 10.80
N MET A 118 10.81 16.02 10.65
CA MET A 118 9.60 15.48 10.02
C MET A 118 9.85 15.08 8.56
N CYS A 119 10.67 15.84 7.84
CA CYS A 119 11.07 15.52 6.48
C CYS A 119 11.91 14.25 6.37
N ILE A 120 12.89 14.08 7.27
CA ILE A 120 13.71 12.86 7.38
C ILE A 120 12.84 11.65 7.70
N MET A 121 11.92 11.79 8.65
CA MET A 121 10.97 10.71 8.99
C MET A 121 10.11 10.34 7.79
N PHE A 122 9.54 11.33 7.11
CA PHE A 122 8.67 11.13 5.96
C PHE A 122 9.33 10.31 4.84
N ILE A 123 10.42 10.83 4.26
CA ILE A 123 11.00 10.28 3.03
C ILE A 123 11.86 9.06 3.33
N SER A 124 12.83 9.22 4.21
CA SER A 124 13.87 8.22 4.41
C SER A 124 13.38 7.05 5.26
N TRP A 125 12.54 7.30 6.27
CA TRP A 125 12.14 6.22 7.17
C TRP A 125 10.81 5.62 6.76
N PHE A 126 9.71 6.36 6.74
CA PHE A 126 8.39 5.78 6.53
C PHE A 126 8.14 5.37 5.07
N ILE A 127 8.38 6.26 4.11
CA ILE A 127 8.21 5.93 2.68
C ILE A 127 9.20 4.87 2.22
N ALA A 128 10.51 5.10 2.38
CA ALA A 128 11.50 4.19 1.83
C ALA A 128 11.44 2.80 2.51
N SER A 129 11.35 2.74 3.85
CA SER A 129 11.21 1.44 4.52
C SER A 129 9.92 0.74 4.14
N GLY A 130 8.81 1.47 4.01
CA GLY A 130 7.54 0.93 3.59
C GLY A 130 7.62 0.25 2.23
N PHE A 131 8.21 0.95 1.25
CA PHE A 131 8.41 0.38 -0.09
C PHE A 131 9.36 -0.81 -0.10
N ILE A 132 10.48 -0.76 0.65
CA ILE A 132 11.40 -1.88 0.79
C ILE A 132 10.66 -3.11 1.36
N LEU A 133 9.88 -2.94 2.42
CA LEU A 133 9.16 -4.04 3.06
C LEU A 133 8.09 -4.66 2.15
N VAL A 134 7.31 -3.83 1.44
CA VAL A 134 6.27 -4.29 0.51
C VAL A 134 6.89 -5.00 -0.69
N TYR A 135 7.76 -4.32 -1.46
CA TYR A 135 8.26 -4.88 -2.72
C TYR A 135 9.18 -6.07 -2.52
N MET A 136 10.09 -6.02 -1.55
CA MET A 136 10.95 -7.16 -1.24
C MET A 136 10.13 -8.29 -0.58
N GLY A 137 9.09 -7.97 0.19
CA GLY A 137 8.15 -8.96 0.73
C GLY A 137 7.41 -9.73 -0.37
N LEU A 138 6.83 -9.01 -1.33
CA LEU A 138 6.13 -9.56 -2.49
C LEU A 138 7.08 -10.37 -3.40
N PHE A 139 8.26 -9.83 -3.70
CA PHE A 139 9.29 -10.50 -4.48
C PHE A 139 9.72 -11.82 -3.83
N GLY A 140 10.02 -11.81 -2.52
CA GLY A 140 10.40 -13.02 -1.79
C GLY A 140 9.32 -14.10 -1.81
N LYS A 141 8.04 -13.69 -1.75
CA LYS A 141 6.90 -14.60 -1.85
C LYS A 141 6.78 -15.21 -3.25
N LEU A 142 6.87 -14.40 -4.30
CA LEU A 142 6.87 -14.89 -5.69
C LEU A 142 8.04 -15.83 -5.98
N TRP A 143 9.23 -15.49 -5.50
CA TRP A 143 10.42 -16.34 -5.65
C TRP A 143 10.20 -17.72 -5.03
N ARG A 144 9.58 -17.79 -3.84
CA ARG A 144 9.24 -19.07 -3.23
C ARG A 144 8.24 -19.85 -4.07
N ILE A 145 7.15 -19.22 -4.50
CA ILE A 145 6.11 -19.86 -5.31
C ILE A 145 6.76 -20.48 -6.56
N LYS A 146 7.56 -19.69 -7.29
CA LYS A 146 8.29 -20.15 -8.48
C LYS A 146 9.28 -21.28 -8.19
N LYS A 147 9.95 -21.26 -7.03
CA LYS A 147 10.89 -22.33 -6.65
C LYS A 147 10.16 -23.62 -6.28
N VAL A 148 9.04 -23.52 -5.57
CA VAL A 148 8.22 -24.68 -5.16
C VAL A 148 7.55 -25.33 -6.37
N THR A 149 7.05 -24.56 -7.33
CA THR A 149 6.37 -25.10 -8.52
C THR A 149 7.30 -25.79 -9.51
N ARG A 150 8.61 -25.47 -9.49
CA ARG A 150 9.62 -26.13 -10.34
C ARG A 150 10.11 -27.47 -9.81
N ILE A 151 9.69 -27.88 -8.62
CA ILE A 151 10.17 -29.12 -8.00
C ILE A 151 9.37 -30.30 -8.50
N ARG A 152 10.09 -31.32 -8.99
CA ARG A 152 9.49 -32.57 -9.44
C ARG A 152 9.16 -33.47 -8.24
N ARG A 153 8.10 -34.29 -8.37
CA ARG A 153 7.77 -35.35 -7.40
C ARG A 153 9.01 -36.20 -7.11
N GLY A 154 9.36 -36.36 -5.84
CA GLY A 154 10.52 -37.15 -5.39
C GLY A 154 11.75 -36.34 -4.95
N GLN A 155 11.78 -35.02 -5.16
CA GLN A 155 12.83 -34.17 -4.60
C GLN A 155 12.48 -33.71 -3.17
N PRO A 156 13.48 -33.51 -2.29
CA PRO A 156 13.25 -33.07 -0.92
C PRO A 156 12.49 -31.73 -0.90
N PRO A 157 11.54 -31.55 0.03
CA PRO A 157 10.78 -30.31 0.12
C PRO A 157 11.74 -29.13 0.33
N VAL A 158 11.48 -28.01 -0.36
CA VAL A 158 12.27 -26.79 -0.15
C VAL A 158 12.11 -26.34 1.28
N LYS A 159 13.18 -26.49 2.06
CA LYS A 159 13.27 -25.88 3.38
C LYS A 159 13.06 -24.39 3.23
N GLU A 160 12.15 -23.85 4.04
CA GLU A 160 11.75 -22.44 4.03
C GLU A 160 12.93 -21.47 4.21
N TRP A 161 14.01 -21.93 4.84
CA TRP A 161 15.23 -21.16 5.09
C TRP A 161 15.92 -20.68 3.81
N HIS A 162 16.00 -21.53 2.78
CA HIS A 162 16.76 -21.23 1.56
C HIS A 162 16.17 -20.09 0.73
N THR A 163 14.90 -19.75 0.92
CA THR A 163 14.25 -18.64 0.22
C THR A 163 14.16 -17.40 1.09
N ARG A 164 14.09 -17.56 2.42
CA ARG A 164 14.05 -16.42 3.35
C ARG A 164 15.38 -15.66 3.41
N TRP A 165 16.51 -16.36 3.29
CA TRP A 165 17.83 -15.75 3.43
C TRP A 165 18.15 -14.70 2.35
N PRO A 166 18.03 -14.99 1.03
CA PRO A 166 18.33 -14.00 -0.01
C PRO A 166 17.43 -12.75 0.07
N ASN A 167 16.15 -12.96 0.38
CA ASN A 167 15.21 -11.85 0.53
C ASN A 167 15.53 -10.97 1.75
N THR A 168 16.07 -11.55 2.81
CA THR A 168 16.49 -10.81 4.00
C THR A 168 17.77 -10.03 3.74
N ALA A 169 18.74 -10.62 3.05
CA ALA A 169 19.98 -9.95 2.64
C ALA A 169 19.69 -8.72 1.76
N MET A 170 18.82 -8.85 0.75
CA MET A 170 18.46 -7.73 -0.12
C MET A 170 17.76 -6.58 0.62
N ARG A 171 16.92 -6.90 1.62
CA ARG A 171 16.30 -5.89 2.49
C ARG A 171 17.33 -5.18 3.37
N ILE A 172 18.23 -5.93 4.00
CA ILE A 172 19.30 -5.35 4.84
C ILE A 172 20.13 -4.38 4.02
N LEU A 173 20.53 -4.78 2.80
CA LEU A 173 21.27 -3.91 1.89
C LEU A 173 20.52 -2.61 1.57
N ALA A 174 19.22 -2.69 1.26
CA ALA A 174 18.40 -1.52 0.99
C ALA A 174 18.29 -0.59 2.22
N PHE A 175 18.11 -1.15 3.42
CA PHE A 175 18.11 -0.39 4.66
C PHE A 175 19.45 0.28 4.95
N THR A 176 20.58 -0.38 4.67
CA THR A 176 21.90 0.23 4.83
C THR A 176 22.05 1.46 3.96
N ILE A 177 21.59 1.42 2.70
CA ILE A 177 21.60 2.59 1.81
C ILE A 177 20.75 3.72 2.37
N THR A 178 19.56 3.41 2.89
CA THR A 178 18.69 4.39 3.54
C THR A 178 19.35 5.03 4.77
N ILE A 179 20.04 4.24 5.60
CA ILE A 179 20.76 4.75 6.77
C ILE A 179 21.92 5.66 6.34
N VAL A 180 22.73 5.23 5.36
CA VAL A 180 23.83 6.03 4.81
C VAL A 180 23.32 7.37 4.28
N TRP A 181 22.21 7.35 3.54
CA TRP A 181 21.57 8.57 3.05
C TRP A 181 21.19 9.51 4.22
N THR A 182 20.55 8.99 5.26
CA THR A 182 20.14 9.83 6.41
C THR A 182 21.30 10.41 7.20
N VAL A 183 22.48 9.79 7.17
CA VAL A 183 23.66 10.24 7.93
C VAL A 183 24.51 11.21 7.11
N LEU A 184 24.68 10.97 5.81
CA LEU A 184 25.55 11.78 4.96
C LEU A 184 24.87 13.03 4.39
N ASP A 185 23.63 12.90 3.92
CA ASP A 185 22.86 14.00 3.32
C ASP A 185 21.37 13.88 3.70
N PRO A 186 21.00 14.25 4.93
CA PRO A 186 19.61 14.18 5.37
C PRO A 186 18.73 15.14 4.56
N PRO A 187 17.53 14.70 4.13
CA PRO A 187 16.56 15.59 3.49
C PRO A 187 16.14 16.69 4.47
N PHE A 188 15.97 17.90 3.97
CA PHE A 188 15.62 19.06 4.79
C PHE A 188 14.39 19.78 4.24
N TRP A 189 13.74 20.51 5.13
CA TRP A 189 12.55 21.27 4.78
C TRP A 189 12.97 22.59 4.15
N LYS A 190 12.56 22.80 2.89
CA LYS A 190 12.81 24.05 2.16
C LYS A 190 11.53 24.85 2.10
N THR A 191 11.64 26.11 2.46
CA THR A 191 10.54 27.06 2.51
C THR A 191 10.69 28.07 1.39
N TYR A 192 9.60 28.36 0.69
CA TYR A 192 9.47 29.39 -0.32
C TYR A 192 8.59 30.50 0.26
N GLU A 193 9.12 31.72 0.25
CA GLU A 193 8.36 32.91 0.62
C GLU A 193 7.77 33.48 -0.66
N GLU A 194 6.46 33.36 -0.81
CA GLU A 194 5.74 34.07 -1.86
C GLU A 194 5.54 35.52 -1.39
N THR A 195 6.24 36.44 -2.05
CA THR A 195 6.18 37.87 -1.75
C THR A 195 5.06 38.46 -2.60
N ASN A 196 4.11 39.14 -1.98
CA ASN A 196 3.07 39.86 -2.73
C ASN A 196 3.66 41.04 -3.49
N ASP A 197 2.92 41.61 -4.44
CA ASP A 197 3.31 42.82 -5.18
C ASP A 197 3.65 44.01 -4.26
N ASN A 198 3.12 44.00 -3.03
CA ASN A 198 3.40 44.99 -1.99
C ASN A 198 4.65 44.69 -1.13
N GLY A 199 5.46 43.69 -1.48
CA GLY A 199 6.69 43.33 -0.74
C GLY A 199 6.45 42.55 0.57
N ASN A 200 5.20 42.19 0.88
CA ASN A 200 4.85 41.44 2.10
C ASN A 200 4.79 39.94 1.81
N ALA A 201 5.42 39.11 2.65
CA ALA A 201 5.36 37.65 2.54
C ALA A 201 3.97 37.13 2.94
N ILE A 202 3.19 36.61 1.98
CA ILE A 202 1.81 36.18 2.22
C ILE A 202 1.69 34.68 2.45
N GLU A 203 2.54 33.87 1.83
CA GLU A 203 2.54 32.41 2.07
C GLU A 203 3.95 31.83 2.18
N ILE A 204 4.21 31.20 3.34
CA ILE A 204 5.43 30.49 3.66
C ILE A 204 5.15 29.02 3.33
N VAL A 205 5.36 28.65 2.07
CA VAL A 205 5.07 27.31 1.58
C VAL A 205 6.31 26.44 1.70
N GLY A 206 6.17 25.30 2.38
CA GLY A 206 7.27 24.41 2.65
C GLY A 206 7.15 23.05 1.98
N TYR A 207 8.26 22.52 1.48
CA TYR A 207 8.33 21.14 1.03
C TYR A 207 9.68 20.49 1.35
N CYS A 208 9.68 19.16 1.36
CA CYS A 208 10.90 18.38 1.50
C CYS A 208 11.80 18.48 0.27
N TYR A 209 12.98 19.05 0.47
CA TYR A 209 14.05 19.06 -0.52
C TYR A 209 15.09 17.99 -0.18
N TYR A 210 15.64 17.37 -1.22
CA TYR A 210 16.67 16.34 -1.12
C TYR A 210 17.50 16.34 -2.40
N GLN A 211 18.76 15.94 -2.30
CA GLN A 211 19.60 15.73 -3.48
C GLN A 211 19.28 14.39 -4.14
N PRO A 212 19.33 14.30 -5.48
CA PRO A 212 18.96 13.07 -6.19
C PRO A 212 19.98 11.94 -6.04
N GLU A 213 21.21 12.22 -5.59
CA GLU A 213 22.34 11.28 -5.59
C GLU A 213 22.05 9.95 -4.85
N TYR A 214 21.31 10.03 -3.74
CA TYR A 214 20.93 8.85 -2.95
C TYR A 214 19.53 8.32 -3.28
N LEU A 215 18.63 9.19 -3.75
CA LEU A 215 17.28 8.77 -4.14
C LEU A 215 17.30 7.94 -5.42
N VAL A 216 18.12 8.31 -6.41
CA VAL A 216 18.23 7.59 -7.69
C VAL A 216 18.63 6.13 -7.50
N PRO A 217 19.73 5.77 -6.81
CA PRO A 217 20.12 4.37 -6.63
C PRO A 217 19.09 3.58 -5.81
N LEU A 218 18.51 4.19 -4.77
CA LEU A 218 17.43 3.57 -3.98
C LEU A 218 16.19 3.29 -4.86
N GLY A 219 15.79 4.28 -5.67
CA GLY A 219 14.72 4.17 -6.65
C GLY A 219 15.00 3.10 -7.71
N CYS A 220 16.23 3.00 -8.21
CA CYS A 220 16.65 1.94 -9.13
C CYS A 220 16.50 0.55 -8.50
N ILE A 221 16.94 0.35 -7.25
CA ILE A 221 16.79 -0.94 -6.55
C ILE A 221 15.31 -1.31 -6.42
N ILE A 222 14.47 -0.37 -6.01
CA ILE A 222 13.02 -0.60 -5.88
C ILE A 222 12.40 -0.90 -7.25
N ALA A 223 12.74 -0.12 -8.29
CA ALA A 223 12.24 -0.32 -9.65
C ALA A 223 12.66 -1.67 -10.24
N ILE A 224 13.92 -2.07 -10.08
CA ILE A 224 14.42 -3.38 -10.51
C ILE A 224 13.66 -4.49 -9.77
N SER A 225 13.45 -4.36 -8.46
CA SER A 225 12.68 -5.33 -7.68
C SER A 225 11.22 -5.44 -8.16
N ALA A 226 10.63 -4.31 -8.56
CA ALA A 226 9.28 -4.26 -9.10
C ALA A 226 9.19 -4.90 -10.48
N ILE A 227 10.12 -4.59 -11.39
CA ILE A 227 10.18 -5.18 -12.74
C ILE A 227 10.38 -6.69 -12.67
N LEU A 228 11.33 -7.16 -11.84
CA LEU A 228 11.53 -8.59 -11.61
C LEU A 228 10.29 -9.24 -10.96
N GLY A 229 9.63 -8.51 -10.06
CA GLY A 229 8.36 -8.93 -9.44
C GLY A 229 7.25 -9.12 -10.47
N VAL A 230 7.05 -8.16 -11.36
CA VAL A 230 6.07 -8.24 -12.48
C VAL A 230 6.39 -9.42 -13.38
N TRP A 231 7.66 -9.56 -13.80
CA TRP A 231 8.09 -10.66 -14.68
C TRP A 231 7.85 -12.03 -14.04
N MET A 232 8.18 -12.20 -12.76
CA MET A 232 7.88 -13.44 -12.04
C MET A 232 6.39 -13.65 -11.83
N GLY A 233 5.65 -12.59 -11.49
CA GLY A 233 4.20 -12.58 -11.36
C GLY A 233 3.52 -13.08 -12.63
N TRP A 234 3.99 -12.61 -13.79
CA TRP A 234 3.52 -13.06 -15.10
C TRP A 234 3.72 -14.56 -15.32
N GLN A 235 4.86 -15.11 -14.89
CA GLN A 235 5.13 -16.55 -15.02
C GLN A 235 4.23 -17.40 -14.11
N VAL A 236 3.86 -16.90 -12.94
CA VAL A 236 3.04 -17.65 -11.97
C VAL A 236 1.53 -17.38 -12.11
N ARG A 237 1.10 -16.51 -13.03
CA ARG A 237 -0.30 -16.09 -13.18
C ARG A 237 -1.26 -17.21 -13.58
N ASN A 238 -0.75 -18.26 -14.22
CA ASN A 238 -1.55 -19.40 -14.67
C ASN A 238 -1.64 -20.52 -13.63
N LEU A 239 -1.03 -20.35 -12.46
CA LEU A 239 -1.16 -21.32 -11.37
C LEU A 239 -2.53 -21.16 -10.70
N PRO A 240 -3.21 -22.26 -10.32
CA PRO A 240 -4.50 -22.18 -9.64
C PRO A 240 -4.38 -21.38 -8.34
N GLU A 241 -5.34 -20.50 -8.07
CA GLU A 241 -5.36 -19.68 -6.84
C GLU A 241 -5.42 -20.55 -5.58
N GLU A 242 -6.01 -21.75 -5.66
CA GLU A 242 -6.04 -22.76 -4.58
C GLU A 242 -4.63 -23.18 -4.12
N LEU A 243 -3.65 -23.13 -5.01
CA LEU A 243 -2.27 -23.54 -4.76
C LEU A 243 -1.34 -22.35 -4.47
N SER A 244 -1.68 -21.14 -4.92
CA SER A 244 -0.79 -19.99 -4.78
C SER A 244 -1.48 -18.63 -4.91
N ASP A 245 -1.08 -17.68 -4.05
CA ASP A 245 -1.45 -16.24 -4.13
C ASP A 245 -0.83 -15.51 -5.37
N GLY A 246 -0.27 -16.23 -6.34
CA GLY A 246 0.51 -15.68 -7.47
C GLY A 246 -0.25 -14.67 -8.34
N PRO A 247 -1.45 -15.01 -8.84
CA PRO A 247 -2.24 -14.10 -9.69
C PRO A 247 -2.59 -12.78 -9.00
N ARG A 248 -2.92 -12.81 -7.70
CA ARG A 248 -3.21 -11.62 -6.89
C ARG A 248 -1.99 -10.73 -6.71
N ILE A 249 -0.83 -11.32 -6.46
CA ILE A 249 0.43 -10.56 -6.37
C ILE A 249 0.72 -9.85 -7.70
N PHE A 250 0.49 -10.52 -8.84
CA PHE A 250 0.64 -9.89 -10.14
C PHE A 250 -0.32 -8.70 -10.32
N GLN A 251 -1.60 -8.84 -9.93
CA GLN A 251 -2.56 -7.74 -9.94
C GLN A 251 -2.10 -6.55 -9.08
N ILE A 252 -1.53 -6.79 -7.89
CA ILE A 252 -0.98 -5.73 -7.02
C ILE A 252 0.10 -4.93 -7.74
N TYR A 253 1.06 -5.60 -8.39
CA TYR A 253 2.10 -4.90 -9.15
C TYR A 253 1.53 -4.05 -10.28
N CYS A 254 0.55 -4.57 -11.04
CA CYS A 254 -0.12 -3.80 -12.08
C CYS A 254 -0.83 -2.56 -11.51
N CYS A 255 -1.57 -2.71 -10.40
CA CYS A 255 -2.21 -1.58 -9.72
C CYS A 255 -1.18 -0.54 -9.26
N HIS A 256 -0.06 -0.96 -8.69
CA HIS A 256 1.00 -0.05 -8.23
C HIS A 256 1.64 0.74 -9.38
N ILE A 257 1.84 0.12 -10.54
CA ILE A 257 2.34 0.81 -11.74
C ILE A 257 1.35 1.89 -12.16
N VAL A 258 0.05 1.56 -12.24
CA VAL A 258 -1.00 2.53 -12.59
C VAL A 258 -1.05 3.67 -11.58
N PHE A 259 -1.03 3.38 -10.27
CA PHE A 259 -1.03 4.42 -9.24
C PHE A 259 0.23 5.29 -9.26
N THR A 260 1.39 4.72 -9.59
CA THR A 260 2.63 5.50 -9.75
C THR A 260 2.55 6.45 -10.92
N ILE A 261 1.97 6.02 -12.05
CA ILE A 261 1.77 6.90 -13.22
C ILE A 261 0.72 7.97 -12.90
N VAL A 262 -0.44 7.59 -12.37
CA VAL A 262 -1.57 8.51 -12.17
C VAL A 262 -1.33 9.46 -10.99
N PHE A 263 -1.08 8.95 -9.78
CA PHE A 263 -0.92 9.82 -8.61
C PHE A 263 0.50 10.38 -8.47
N GLY A 264 1.51 9.66 -8.96
CA GLY A 264 2.87 10.18 -9.03
C GLY A 264 3.01 11.36 -10.01
N SER A 265 2.27 11.36 -11.12
CA SER A 265 2.24 12.53 -12.01
C SER A 265 1.56 13.74 -11.37
N VAL A 266 0.49 13.57 -10.58
CA VAL A 266 -0.11 14.67 -9.80
C VAL A 266 0.91 15.29 -8.84
N TYR A 267 1.66 14.46 -8.11
CA TYR A 267 2.76 14.94 -7.26
C TYR A 267 3.82 15.71 -8.05
N LEU A 268 4.24 15.19 -9.21
CA LEU A 268 5.24 15.84 -10.06
C LEU A 268 4.74 17.18 -10.61
N ILE A 269 3.49 17.24 -11.07
CA ILE A 269 2.86 18.48 -11.56
C ILE A 269 2.77 19.51 -10.41
N GLY A 270 2.34 19.09 -9.22
CA GLY A 270 2.32 19.96 -8.04
C GLY A 270 3.70 20.54 -7.72
N ARG A 271 4.77 19.75 -7.88
CA ARG A 271 6.17 20.21 -7.74
C ARG A 271 6.59 21.19 -8.84
N LEU A 272 6.16 20.98 -10.08
CA LEU A 272 6.50 21.83 -11.22
C LEU A 272 5.76 23.19 -11.16
N VAL A 273 4.49 23.18 -10.76
CA VAL A 273 3.66 24.38 -10.64
C VAL A 273 3.90 25.11 -9.30
N GLY A 274 4.53 24.45 -8.32
CA GLY A 274 4.82 25.04 -7.02
C GLY A 274 3.61 25.11 -6.08
N THR A 275 2.55 24.33 -6.36
CA THR A 275 1.31 24.34 -5.55
C THR A 275 1.38 23.30 -4.42
N PRO A 276 1.49 23.72 -3.14
CA PRO A 276 1.70 22.79 -2.03
C PRO A 276 0.51 21.87 -1.76
N SER A 277 -0.70 22.38 -1.95
CA SER A 277 -1.93 21.61 -1.82
C SER A 277 -1.93 20.42 -2.79
N ALA A 278 -1.50 20.62 -4.03
CA ALA A 278 -1.38 19.56 -5.03
C ALA A 278 -0.26 18.56 -4.69
N ILE A 279 0.87 19.03 -4.15
CA ILE A 279 1.97 18.16 -3.69
C ILE A 279 1.49 17.23 -2.58
N VAL A 280 0.89 17.79 -1.52
CA VAL A 280 0.40 17.05 -0.36
C VAL A 280 -0.69 16.07 -0.77
N PHE A 281 -1.64 16.52 -1.60
CA PHE A 281 -2.72 15.68 -2.09
C PHE A 281 -2.22 14.53 -2.98
N GLY A 282 -1.31 14.81 -3.91
CA GLY A 282 -0.72 13.81 -4.80
C GLY A 282 0.04 12.74 -4.04
N VAL A 283 0.88 13.12 -3.07
CA VAL A 283 1.57 12.19 -2.16
C VAL A 283 0.57 11.35 -1.37
N THR A 284 -0.46 11.99 -0.83
CA THR A 284 -1.46 11.32 0.00
C THR A 284 -2.21 10.26 -0.80
N LEU A 285 -2.73 10.61 -1.98
CA LEU A 285 -3.40 9.65 -2.87
C LEU A 285 -2.47 8.51 -3.26
N TYR A 286 -1.22 8.83 -3.62
CA TYR A 286 -0.23 7.81 -3.97
C TYR A 286 0.00 6.79 -2.85
N CYS A 287 0.27 7.27 -1.63
CA CYS A 287 0.56 6.43 -0.48
C CYS A 287 -0.66 5.62 -0.03
N VAL A 288 -1.84 6.25 0.02
CA VAL A 288 -3.10 5.59 0.40
C VAL A 288 -3.47 4.51 -0.60
N SER A 289 -3.42 4.79 -1.91
CA SER A 289 -3.79 3.82 -2.94
C SER A 289 -2.87 2.60 -2.96
N ILE A 290 -1.55 2.78 -2.80
CA ILE A 290 -0.60 1.66 -2.70
C ILE A 290 -0.86 0.81 -1.46
N SER A 291 -1.07 1.46 -0.30
CA SER A 291 -1.28 0.75 0.96
C SER A 291 -2.58 -0.04 0.95
N VAL A 292 -3.69 0.60 0.59
CA VAL A 292 -5.01 -0.03 0.57
C VAL A 292 -5.08 -1.15 -0.45
N SER A 293 -4.57 -0.96 -1.67
CA SER A 293 -4.59 -2.00 -2.70
C SER A 293 -3.74 -3.22 -2.33
N THR A 294 -2.55 -3.01 -1.75
CA THR A 294 -1.69 -4.11 -1.25
C THR A 294 -2.43 -4.94 -0.20
N VAL A 295 -3.02 -4.28 0.79
CA VAL A 295 -3.72 -4.95 1.90
C VAL A 295 -4.99 -5.65 1.40
N ALA A 296 -5.82 -4.93 0.63
CA ALA A 296 -7.11 -5.44 0.15
C ALA A 296 -6.91 -6.66 -0.76
N LEU A 297 -6.03 -6.61 -1.76
CA LEU A 297 -5.86 -7.72 -2.70
C LEU A 297 -5.20 -8.95 -2.05
N LEU A 298 -4.38 -8.78 -1.01
CA LEU A 298 -3.77 -9.90 -0.29
C LEU A 298 -4.68 -10.55 0.76
N LEU A 299 -5.50 -9.75 1.45
CA LEU A 299 -6.28 -10.19 2.59
C LEU A 299 -7.77 -10.39 2.30
N ALA A 300 -8.39 -9.61 1.41
CA ALA A 300 -9.82 -9.72 1.12
C ALA A 300 -10.28 -11.16 0.83
N PRO A 301 -9.62 -11.95 -0.04
CA PRO A 301 -10.04 -13.34 -0.26
C PRO A 301 -9.91 -14.19 1.01
N LYS A 302 -8.86 -13.98 1.81
CA LYS A 302 -8.62 -14.76 3.03
C LYS A 302 -9.61 -14.44 4.13
N MET A 303 -9.93 -13.16 4.29
CA MET A 303 -10.97 -12.70 5.21
C MET A 303 -12.32 -13.28 4.82
N TYR A 304 -12.64 -13.28 3.52
CA TYR A 304 -13.86 -13.88 3.00
C TYR A 304 -13.92 -15.39 3.29
N TYR A 305 -12.85 -16.15 3.04
CA TYR A 305 -12.84 -17.59 3.31
C TYR A 305 -12.97 -17.92 4.80
N ILE A 306 -12.34 -17.16 5.69
CA ILE A 306 -12.47 -17.37 7.14
C ILE A 306 -13.87 -17.03 7.63
N TRP A 307 -14.45 -15.93 7.13
CA TRP A 307 -15.82 -15.56 7.44
C TRP A 307 -16.80 -16.64 6.94
N TYR A 308 -16.60 -17.15 5.73
CA TYR A 308 -17.42 -18.22 5.16
C TYR A 308 -17.34 -19.50 5.99
N GLU A 309 -16.13 -19.94 6.34
CA GLU A 309 -15.88 -21.14 7.16
C GLU A 309 -16.57 -21.02 8.53
N HIS A 310 -16.54 -19.84 9.15
CA HIS A 310 -17.21 -19.60 10.43
C HIS A 310 -18.74 -19.63 10.31
N ASN A 311 -19.30 -19.16 9.18
CA ASN A 311 -20.75 -19.06 9.00
C ASN A 311 -21.39 -20.36 8.48
N HIS A 312 -20.62 -21.26 7.87
CA HIS A 312 -21.09 -22.52 7.28
C HIS A 312 -20.52 -23.74 8.01
N ASN A 313 -20.43 -23.69 9.34
CA ASN A 313 -20.04 -24.82 10.20
C ASN A 313 -18.72 -25.52 9.82
N GLY A 314 -17.75 -24.78 9.28
CA GLY A 314 -16.45 -25.32 8.88
C GLY A 314 -16.35 -25.80 7.43
N GLU A 315 -17.41 -25.66 6.64
CA GLU A 315 -17.41 -25.95 5.21
C GLU A 315 -16.79 -24.80 4.41
N LEU A 316 -16.09 -25.15 3.32
CA LEU A 316 -15.51 -24.19 2.37
C LEU A 316 -16.45 -24.03 1.17
N PRO A 317 -16.39 -22.91 0.45
CA PRO A 317 -17.19 -22.72 -0.76
C PRO A 317 -16.93 -23.83 -1.78
N ASP A 318 -17.99 -24.25 -2.48
CA ASP A 318 -17.90 -25.26 -3.55
C ASP A 318 -16.79 -24.91 -4.55
N GLY A 319 -15.87 -25.85 -4.77
CA GLY A 319 -14.72 -25.69 -5.66
C GLY A 319 -13.43 -25.21 -5.01
N VAL A 320 -13.38 -25.01 -3.69
CA VAL A 320 -12.13 -24.70 -2.97
C VAL A 320 -11.68 -25.89 -2.12
N THR A 321 -10.59 -26.54 -2.50
CA THR A 321 -10.00 -27.62 -1.70
C THR A 321 -8.73 -27.17 -0.97
N MET A 322 -8.78 -27.19 0.37
CA MET A 322 -7.61 -26.86 1.19
C MET A 322 -6.58 -28.00 1.18
N ILE A 323 -5.43 -27.76 0.55
CA ILE A 323 -4.33 -28.72 0.49
C ILE A 323 -3.78 -28.98 1.89
N GLY A 324 -4.03 -30.18 2.41
CA GLY A 324 -3.60 -30.61 3.75
C GLY A 324 -4.72 -30.85 4.75
N ARG A 325 -5.99 -30.61 4.38
CA ARG A 325 -7.17 -31.06 5.15
C ARG A 325 -7.76 -32.38 4.63
N GLY A 326 -7.05 -33.05 3.71
CA GLY A 326 -7.52 -34.27 3.08
C GLY A 326 -7.84 -35.34 4.12
N GLN A 327 -9.11 -35.70 4.24
CA GLN A 327 -9.47 -37.05 4.65
C GLN A 327 -8.80 -37.99 3.64
N THR A 328 -7.87 -38.80 4.12
CA THR A 328 -7.38 -39.93 3.33
C THR A 328 -8.56 -40.88 3.17
N HIS A 329 -9.25 -40.81 2.03
CA HIS A 329 -10.15 -41.88 1.64
C HIS A 329 -9.25 -43.09 1.34
N ILE A 330 -9.13 -43.99 2.31
CA ILE A 330 -8.50 -45.29 2.10
C ILE A 330 -9.45 -46.05 1.16
N GLY A 331 -9.13 -46.07 -0.13
CA GLY A 331 -9.82 -46.96 -1.07
C GLY A 331 -9.52 -48.40 -0.67
N GLY A 332 -10.52 -49.10 -0.13
CA GLY A 332 -10.38 -50.51 0.24
C GLY A 332 -11.35 -51.04 1.30
N LEU A 333 -12.05 -50.19 2.05
CA LEU A 333 -13.10 -50.65 2.96
C LEU A 333 -14.47 -50.26 2.40
N SER A 334 -15.06 -51.17 1.64
CA SER A 334 -16.50 -51.17 1.42
C SER A 334 -17.20 -51.09 2.78
N PRO A 335 -18.19 -50.21 3.00
CA PRO A 335 -19.00 -50.26 4.21
C PRO A 335 -19.63 -51.66 4.32
N PRO A 336 -19.66 -52.30 5.49
CA PRO A 336 -20.33 -53.58 5.63
C PRO A 336 -21.79 -53.39 5.23
N GLN A 337 -22.22 -54.14 4.22
CA GLN A 337 -23.62 -54.36 3.93
C GLN A 337 -24.29 -54.79 5.24
N GLN A 338 -25.18 -53.96 5.78
CA GLN A 338 -26.15 -54.40 6.77
C GLN A 338 -27.01 -55.47 6.11
N GLN A 339 -26.71 -56.73 6.40
CA GLN A 339 -27.65 -57.82 6.20
C GLN A 339 -28.79 -57.67 7.22
N PRO A 340 -30.05 -57.82 6.81
CA PRO A 340 -31.17 -57.77 7.74
C PRO A 340 -31.11 -58.97 8.69
N ILE A 341 -31.12 -58.68 9.99
CA ILE A 341 -31.23 -59.67 11.06
C ILE A 341 -32.62 -60.31 10.95
N THR A 342 -32.69 -61.53 10.44
CA THR A 342 -33.85 -62.40 10.60
C THR A 342 -33.85 -62.97 12.02
N THR A 343 -34.76 -62.45 12.84
CA THR A 343 -35.13 -62.97 14.16
C THR A 343 -35.74 -64.37 13.99
N ALA A 344 -35.04 -65.41 14.46
CA ALA A 344 -35.62 -66.74 14.62
C ALA A 344 -35.74 -67.06 16.12
N THR A 345 -36.99 -67.26 16.50
CA THR A 345 -37.58 -67.60 17.79
C THR A 345 -36.97 -68.87 18.41
N ALA A 346 -36.59 -68.81 19.68
CA ALA A 346 -36.37 -70.00 20.51
C ALA A 346 -37.34 -69.97 21.70
N THR A 347 -38.38 -70.78 21.57
CA THR A 347 -39.44 -71.05 22.55
C THR A 347 -38.88 -71.91 23.68
N ALA A 348 -38.98 -71.43 24.92
CA ALA A 348 -38.75 -72.24 26.11
C ALA A 348 -40.04 -73.02 26.44
N ALA A 349 -39.93 -74.35 26.51
CA ALA A 349 -40.96 -75.23 27.06
C ALA A 349 -40.30 -76.17 28.08
N SER A 350 -40.96 -76.27 29.23
CA SER A 350 -40.62 -77.08 30.40
C SER A 350 -40.90 -78.57 30.19
N ASN A 351 -40.38 -79.36 31.14
CA ASN A 351 -40.84 -80.65 31.69
C ASN A 351 -39.65 -81.62 31.77
N ASP A 352 -39.15 -81.91 32.97
CA ASP A 352 -39.65 -82.85 33.99
C ASP A 352 -39.14 -84.28 33.79
N ASP A 353 -38.57 -84.77 34.89
CA ASP A 353 -38.61 -86.13 35.45
C ASP A 353 -37.69 -87.28 35.00
N THR A 354 -37.15 -87.91 36.06
CA THR A 354 -36.68 -89.31 36.21
C THR A 354 -35.38 -89.69 35.47
N SER A 355 -34.34 -90.25 36.11
CA SER A 355 -34.27 -91.32 37.12
C SER A 355 -32.90 -91.35 37.79
#